data_AF-U4VCH9-F1
#
_entry.id   AF-U4VCH9-F1
#
_cell.length_a   1.000
_cell.length_b   1.000
_cell.length_c   1.000
_cell.angle_alpha   90.00
_cell.angle_beta   90.00
_cell.angle_gamma   90.00
#
_symmetry.space_group_name_H-M   'P 1'
#
loop_
_entity.id
_entity.type
_entity.pdbx_description
1 polymer ?
#
loop_
_entity_poly.entity_id
_entity_poly.type
_entity_poly.pdbx_seq_one_letter_code
_entity_poly.pdbx_strand_id
1 'polypeptide(L)'
;MGANAISIGKGTGSIGEVNLVGTGKDTGVPPEGPLWLDTSCQGCAPVFVSSSLFGGLYIGVDGGAGTLNLDGAAFTTYDRGEFIVGDGAGSNGAVNILAGGKLGDPPGVNYNSSNINTLTKGKATVGFDGGTGAITLDGSAAATRNDVPMAFFGQGLVIGNGQNSVGSVNILSGGKVHSYTDYQIGVIYQNYVDRSALDTNVGINGGTGSITVSGTNSVWYQSGILQDYLSPWNNSTTSTDTGALRVGGQSGTGELTIADNGEVRIGTATFLAETDDSGGGVYKQLYSLVDHVSNGTLILGGETTGNGTLSIGGSVGGAAVAPGRLMAQTVEFGEGGTGLIRFNHTSDNYIFDQFDAQYLDGPSRPSTLAIVGDGTIEAAAGRTILNENQLSFTGTLLPNTGILQINGDISTATANILAGGTLEGTGVVGSTLNTGTVAPGQDAGGQSGARKFYRYFDHRR
;
A
#
# COMPACT_ATOMS: atom_id res chain seq x y z
N MET A 1 10.11 33.31 -16.86
CA MET A 1 9.43 33.58 -15.58
C MET A 1 9.17 32.20 -14.98
N GLY A 2 10.13 31.61 -14.29
CA GLY A 2 10.40 31.83 -12.86
C GLY A 2 10.05 30.50 -12.21
N ALA A 3 11.06 29.66 -11.96
CA ALA A 3 10.90 28.32 -11.42
C ALA A 3 10.27 28.40 -10.03
N ASN A 4 8.94 28.22 -9.94
CA ASN A 4 8.23 28.09 -8.68
C ASN A 4 8.41 26.65 -8.15
N ALA A 5 9.65 26.29 -7.84
CA ALA A 5 10.00 25.04 -7.17
C ALA A 5 10.43 25.35 -5.73
N ILE A 6 10.05 24.48 -4.79
CA ILE A 6 10.62 24.46 -3.44
C ILE A 6 11.66 23.34 -3.40
N SER A 7 12.87 23.66 -2.92
CA SER A 7 13.89 22.65 -2.68
C SER A 7 14.41 22.75 -1.25
N ILE A 8 14.37 21.64 -0.52
CA ILE A 8 14.90 21.52 0.84
C ILE A 8 16.15 20.64 0.76
N GLY A 9 17.32 21.18 1.10
CA GLY A 9 18.57 20.42 1.04
C GLY A 9 19.01 20.09 -0.38
N LYS A 10 19.25 21.14 -1.20
CA LYS A 10 19.72 21.02 -2.59
C LYS A 10 21.22 21.23 -2.72
N GLY A 11 21.88 20.33 -3.44
CA GLY A 11 23.30 20.39 -3.80
C GLY A 11 24.19 19.58 -2.86
N THR A 12 25.34 19.15 -3.37
CA THR A 12 26.26 18.25 -2.66
C THR A 12 26.69 18.81 -1.30
N GLY A 13 26.43 18.03 -0.24
CA GLY A 13 26.77 18.40 1.13
C GLY A 13 25.85 19.47 1.76
N SER A 14 24.83 19.92 1.03
CA SER A 14 23.79 20.80 1.55
C SER A 14 22.89 20.04 2.52
N ILE A 15 22.53 20.67 3.63
CA ILE A 15 21.56 20.15 4.58
C ILE A 15 20.47 21.20 4.76
N GLY A 16 19.23 20.81 4.50
CA GLY A 16 18.05 21.66 4.69
C GLY A 16 17.03 20.97 5.58
N GLU A 17 16.39 21.74 6.45
CA GLU A 17 15.33 21.25 7.32
C GLU A 17 14.21 22.29 7.38
N VAL A 18 12.98 21.84 7.22
CA VAL A 18 11.77 22.65 7.41
C VAL A 18 10.88 21.97 8.43
N ASN A 19 10.53 22.70 9.48
CA ASN A 19 9.62 22.27 10.52
C ASN A 19 8.34 23.08 10.45
N LEU A 20 7.24 22.45 10.06
CA LEU A 20 5.91 23.02 10.16
C LEU A 20 5.27 22.46 11.43
N VAL A 21 5.11 23.32 12.43
CA VAL A 21 4.59 22.97 13.75
C VAL A 21 3.24 23.66 13.97
N GLY A 22 2.21 22.89 14.28
CA GLY A 22 0.85 23.36 14.57
C GLY A 22 0.26 22.62 15.76
N THR A 23 -0.99 22.93 16.12
CA THR A 23 -1.64 22.30 17.28
C THR A 23 -2.51 21.09 16.92
N GLY A 24 -2.60 20.71 15.64
CA GLY A 24 -3.34 19.53 15.19
C GLY A 24 -4.86 19.55 15.40
N LYS A 25 -5.46 20.69 15.76
CA LYS A 25 -6.86 20.77 16.23
C LYS A 25 -7.77 21.52 15.26
N ASP A 26 -8.84 20.85 14.83
CA ASP A 26 -10.19 21.42 14.76
C ASP A 26 -10.95 21.03 16.05
N THR A 27 -11.50 22.00 16.79
CA THR A 27 -12.03 21.83 18.15
C THR A 27 -13.54 21.56 18.21
N GLY A 28 -14.14 20.89 17.22
CA GLY A 28 -15.55 20.51 17.24
C GLY A 28 -15.79 19.09 16.73
N VAL A 29 -16.26 18.17 17.59
CA VAL A 29 -16.55 16.76 17.27
C VAL A 29 -18.09 16.55 17.19
N PRO A 30 -18.62 15.49 16.53
CA PRO A 30 -18.82 14.22 17.24
C PRO A 30 -18.53 12.97 16.33
N PRO A 31 -18.84 11.72 16.74
CA PRO A 31 -17.90 10.63 17.02
C PRO A 31 -17.91 9.55 15.90
N GLU A 32 -16.81 8.84 15.66
CA GLU A 32 -16.82 7.63 14.81
C GLU A 32 -17.54 7.75 13.44
N GLY A 33 -17.31 8.82 12.68
CA GLY A 33 -17.77 9.02 11.28
C GLY A 33 -16.64 9.55 10.37
N PRO A 34 -16.86 9.88 9.10
CA PRO A 34 -15.97 9.63 7.96
C PRO A 34 -14.66 10.48 7.90
N LEU A 35 -13.70 10.06 7.05
CA LEU A 35 -12.30 10.53 7.01
C LEU A 35 -12.11 11.91 6.36
N TRP A 36 -12.10 12.98 7.15
CA TRP A 36 -11.98 14.38 6.71
C TRP A 36 -10.76 14.68 5.81
N LEU A 37 -11.03 15.33 4.70
CA LEU A 37 -10.12 15.61 3.59
C LEU A 37 -10.50 17.01 3.10
N ASP A 38 -9.63 18.00 3.04
CA ASP A 38 -9.76 19.00 1.96
C ASP A 38 -8.42 19.69 1.74
N THR A 39 -8.27 20.05 0.48
CA THR A 39 -7.43 21.09 -0.11
C THR A 39 -7.58 22.46 0.58
N SER A 40 -8.59 22.67 1.42
CA SER A 40 -8.60 23.67 2.49
C SER A 40 -8.62 23.02 3.89
N CYS A 41 -7.47 22.49 4.30
CA CYS A 41 -7.05 22.47 5.71
C CYS A 41 -6.90 23.90 6.30
N GLN A 42 -7.66 24.89 5.83
CA GLN A 42 -7.69 26.24 6.38
C GLN A 42 -8.26 26.26 7.82
N GLY A 43 -8.89 25.16 8.28
CA GLY A 43 -9.47 25.05 9.63
C GLY A 43 -9.01 23.88 10.51
N CYS A 44 -8.28 22.88 9.98
CA CYS A 44 -8.00 21.64 10.73
C CYS A 44 -6.69 21.67 11.53
N ALA A 45 -5.80 22.60 11.19
CA ALA A 45 -4.62 22.94 11.95
C ALA A 45 -4.50 24.47 11.98
N PRO A 46 -4.07 25.09 13.09
CA PRO A 46 -3.85 26.54 13.11
C PRO A 46 -2.69 26.99 12.22
N VAL A 47 -1.88 26.03 11.73
CA VAL A 47 -0.78 26.25 10.79
C VAL A 47 -1.06 25.43 9.52
N PHE A 48 -1.42 26.15 8.46
CA PHE A 48 -1.74 25.61 7.14
C PHE A 48 -0.91 26.33 6.08
N VAL A 49 -0.29 25.55 5.20
CA VAL A 49 0.46 26.08 4.05
C VAL A 49 -0.07 25.40 2.78
N SER A 50 -0.67 26.20 1.89
CA SER A 50 -0.97 25.80 0.52
C SER A 50 0.02 26.45 -0.44
N SER A 51 0.52 25.68 -1.40
CA SER A 51 1.41 26.21 -2.44
C SER A 51 1.02 25.66 -3.81
N SER A 52 0.96 26.54 -4.82
CA SER A 52 0.83 26.14 -6.23
C SER A 52 2.22 26.08 -6.85
N LEU A 53 2.84 24.90 -6.82
CA LEU A 53 4.20 24.72 -7.33
C LEU A 53 4.14 24.25 -8.79
N PHE A 54 4.56 25.14 -9.67
CA PHE A 54 4.73 24.82 -11.10
C PHE A 54 6.05 24.12 -11.37
N GLY A 55 7.05 24.34 -10.51
CA GLY A 55 8.39 23.75 -10.62
C GLY A 55 8.54 22.43 -9.87
N GLY A 56 7.68 22.16 -8.88
CA GLY A 56 7.70 20.95 -8.03
C GLY A 56 8.21 21.18 -6.60
N LEU A 57 8.05 20.16 -5.75
CA LEU A 57 8.60 20.07 -4.41
C LEU A 57 9.69 19.00 -4.37
N TYR A 58 10.89 19.41 -3.97
CA TYR A 58 12.08 18.57 -3.98
C TYR A 58 12.71 18.54 -2.59
N ILE A 59 12.91 17.35 -2.03
CA ILE A 59 13.42 17.19 -0.67
C ILE A 59 14.63 16.26 -0.72
N GLY A 60 15.82 16.81 -0.48
CA GLY A 60 17.09 16.12 -0.65
C GLY A 60 17.38 15.85 -2.12
N VAL A 61 18.08 16.76 -2.79
CA VAL A 61 18.35 16.67 -4.24
C VAL A 61 19.77 17.10 -4.60
N ASP A 62 20.28 16.61 -5.74
CA ASP A 62 21.62 16.91 -6.28
C ASP A 62 22.77 16.62 -5.27
N GLY A 63 22.68 15.52 -4.53
CA GLY A 63 23.62 15.11 -3.49
C GLY A 63 23.40 15.81 -2.13
N GLY A 64 22.28 16.49 -1.95
CA GLY A 64 21.90 17.17 -0.72
C GLY A 64 20.99 16.33 0.19
N ALA A 65 20.94 16.72 1.46
CA ALA A 65 20.08 16.10 2.47
C ALA A 65 18.96 17.07 2.88
N GLY A 66 17.70 16.67 2.72
CA GLY A 66 16.53 17.50 3.01
C GLY A 66 15.54 16.80 3.93
N THR A 67 14.99 17.54 4.89
CA THR A 67 13.93 17.04 5.78
C THR A 67 12.77 18.02 5.85
N LEU A 68 11.54 17.51 5.68
CA LEU A 68 10.29 18.23 5.96
C LEU A 68 9.55 17.52 7.10
N ASN A 69 9.33 18.22 8.21
CA ASN A 69 8.55 17.73 9.33
C ASN A 69 7.20 18.45 9.39
N LEU A 70 6.11 17.69 9.45
CA LEU A 70 4.74 18.13 9.65
C LEU A 70 4.27 17.62 11.01
N ASP A 71 4.36 18.47 12.03
CA ASP A 71 3.97 18.14 13.41
C ASP A 71 2.78 18.99 13.82
N GLY A 72 1.58 18.39 13.89
CA GLY A 72 0.34 19.12 14.13
C GLY A 72 -0.01 20.18 13.06
N ALA A 73 0.71 20.21 11.93
CA ALA A 73 0.55 21.17 10.83
C ALA A 73 0.04 20.50 9.56
N ALA A 74 -0.61 21.29 8.70
CA ALA A 74 -1.10 20.82 7.40
C ALA A 74 -0.32 21.48 6.25
N PHE A 75 0.11 20.66 5.29
CA PHE A 75 0.81 21.10 4.09
C PHE A 75 0.19 20.48 2.85
N THR A 76 -0.14 21.32 1.88
CA THR A 76 -0.82 20.90 0.64
C THR A 76 -0.07 21.42 -0.59
N THR A 77 0.19 20.52 -1.54
CA THR A 77 0.82 20.80 -2.84
C THR A 77 -0.22 20.80 -3.95
N TYR A 78 -0.46 21.95 -4.58
CA TYR A 78 -1.29 22.03 -5.80
C TYR A 78 -0.38 21.91 -7.01
N ASP A 79 0.12 20.71 -7.27
CA ASP A 79 1.28 20.58 -8.15
C ASP A 79 0.87 20.35 -9.61
N ARG A 80 1.51 21.15 -10.48
CA ARG A 80 1.72 20.81 -11.90
C ARG A 80 3.14 20.27 -12.14
N GLY A 81 3.95 20.25 -11.09
CA GLY A 81 5.35 19.81 -11.07
C GLY A 81 5.52 18.45 -10.38
N GLU A 82 6.77 18.07 -10.11
CA GLU A 82 7.10 16.80 -9.46
C GLU A 82 7.17 16.98 -7.94
N PHE A 83 6.65 16.03 -7.17
CA PHE A 83 6.94 15.91 -5.75
C PHE A 83 7.94 14.77 -5.55
N ILE A 84 9.21 15.09 -5.32
CA ILE A 84 10.29 14.10 -5.20
C ILE A 84 10.98 14.20 -3.84
N VAL A 85 11.11 13.05 -3.19
CA VAL A 85 11.86 12.88 -1.94
C VAL A 85 13.07 12.01 -2.23
N GLY A 86 14.27 12.58 -2.20
CA GLY A 86 15.52 11.91 -2.54
C GLY A 86 15.73 11.78 -4.05
N ASP A 87 16.23 12.83 -4.71
CA ASP A 87 16.48 12.86 -6.17
C ASP A 87 17.98 12.93 -6.48
N GLY A 88 18.50 11.92 -7.18
CA GLY A 88 19.88 11.86 -7.64
C GLY A 88 20.84 11.16 -6.67
N ALA A 89 21.94 10.66 -7.22
CA ALA A 89 22.96 9.95 -6.45
C ALA A 89 23.50 10.75 -5.25
N GLY A 90 23.50 10.10 -4.07
CA GLY A 90 23.97 10.72 -2.83
C GLY A 90 22.96 11.66 -2.15
N SER A 91 21.80 11.88 -2.77
CA SER A 91 20.72 12.66 -2.16
C SER A 91 19.96 11.86 -1.12
N ASN A 92 19.55 12.54 -0.05
CA ASN A 92 18.79 11.95 1.05
C ASN A 92 17.59 12.84 1.39
N GLY A 93 16.38 12.39 1.07
CA GLY A 93 15.14 13.10 1.37
C GLY A 93 14.33 12.42 2.47
N ALA A 94 13.77 13.20 3.38
CA ALA A 94 12.83 12.72 4.40
C ALA A 94 11.60 13.63 4.54
N VAL A 95 10.42 13.03 4.59
CA VAL A 95 9.17 13.69 4.99
C VAL A 95 8.61 12.95 6.19
N ASN A 96 8.43 13.65 7.31
CA ASN A 96 7.85 13.09 8.51
C ASN A 96 6.51 13.77 8.78
N ILE A 97 5.46 12.97 8.92
CA ILE A 97 4.10 13.38 9.21
C ILE A 97 3.77 12.80 10.58
N LEU A 98 3.91 13.64 11.59
CA LEU A 98 3.79 13.26 12.99
C LEU A 98 2.37 13.53 13.48
N ALA A 99 2.08 13.27 14.75
CA ALA A 99 0.76 13.46 15.33
C ALA A 99 0.14 14.82 14.96
N GLY A 100 -1.10 14.79 14.45
CA GLY A 100 -1.86 15.94 13.96
C GLY A 100 -1.42 16.43 12.57
N GLY A 101 -0.25 16.04 12.08
CA GLY A 101 0.29 16.38 10.78
C GLY A 101 -0.57 15.89 9.62
N LYS A 102 -0.68 16.70 8.56
CA LYS A 102 -1.46 16.37 7.35
C LYS A 102 -0.68 16.75 6.09
N LEU A 103 -0.54 15.82 5.16
CA LEU A 103 0.02 16.05 3.83
C LEU A 103 -1.07 15.83 2.77
N GLY A 104 -1.26 16.78 1.88
CA GLY A 104 -2.13 16.60 0.72
C GLY A 104 -1.39 16.90 -0.57
N ASP A 105 -1.43 15.97 -1.51
CA ASP A 105 -1.17 16.22 -2.92
C ASP A 105 -2.50 16.11 -3.69
N PRO A 106 -3.34 17.15 -3.62
CA PRO A 106 -4.63 17.15 -4.28
C PRO A 106 -4.54 17.28 -5.79
N PRO A 107 -5.63 16.95 -6.48
CA PRO A 107 -5.66 17.02 -7.93
C PRO A 107 -5.43 18.44 -8.47
N GLY A 108 -4.37 18.59 -9.27
CA GLY A 108 -4.05 19.81 -9.99
C GLY A 108 -4.92 19.95 -11.24
N VAL A 109 -5.71 21.03 -11.32
CA VAL A 109 -6.75 21.28 -12.35
C VAL A 109 -6.24 21.56 -13.78
N ASN A 110 -4.96 21.38 -14.11
CA ASN A 110 -4.45 21.89 -15.39
C ASN A 110 -3.26 21.09 -15.94
N TYR A 111 -3.50 19.82 -16.26
CA TYR A 111 -2.59 19.08 -17.13
C TYR A 111 -2.71 19.55 -18.59
N ASN A 112 -1.62 19.48 -19.34
CA ASN A 112 -1.66 19.52 -20.79
C ASN A 112 -0.92 18.28 -21.33
N SER A 113 -1.21 17.89 -22.57
CA SER A 113 -0.68 16.67 -23.19
C SER A 113 0.85 16.63 -23.31
N SER A 114 1.56 17.74 -23.07
CA SER A 114 3.02 17.80 -23.13
C SER A 114 3.73 17.49 -21.80
N ASN A 115 3.00 17.38 -20.68
CA ASN A 115 3.60 17.32 -19.34
C ASN A 115 3.26 16.05 -18.55
N ILE A 116 2.52 15.11 -19.16
CA ILE A 116 2.12 13.84 -18.53
C ILE A 116 3.23 12.81 -18.77
N ASN A 117 4.12 12.63 -17.80
CA ASN A 117 4.99 11.46 -17.71
C ASN A 117 4.59 10.67 -16.46
N THR A 118 3.65 9.74 -16.60
CA THR A 118 2.94 9.08 -15.48
C THR A 118 3.78 8.16 -14.60
N LEU A 119 5.04 7.93 -14.96
CA LEU A 119 6.00 7.19 -14.12
C LEU A 119 6.66 8.07 -13.06
N THR A 120 6.66 9.40 -13.19
CA THR A 120 7.24 10.33 -12.17
C THR A 120 6.53 11.68 -12.10
N LYS A 121 6.14 12.27 -13.24
CA LYS A 121 5.43 13.55 -13.27
C LYS A 121 3.99 13.39 -12.86
N GLY A 122 3.66 14.10 -11.79
CA GLY A 122 2.36 14.05 -11.12
C GLY A 122 2.35 13.13 -9.91
N LYS A 123 3.16 12.07 -9.88
CA LYS A 123 3.22 11.18 -8.70
C LYS A 123 4.19 11.69 -7.66
N ALA A 124 3.83 11.52 -6.39
CA ALA A 124 4.81 11.58 -5.33
C ALA A 124 5.84 10.45 -5.53
N THR A 125 7.09 10.83 -5.78
CA THR A 125 8.20 9.91 -6.05
C THR A 125 9.14 9.89 -4.85
N VAL A 126 9.43 8.70 -4.32
CA VAL A 126 10.26 8.51 -3.13
C VAL A 126 11.44 7.64 -3.50
N GLY A 127 12.65 8.20 -3.46
CA GLY A 127 13.87 7.57 -3.95
C GLY A 127 13.89 7.52 -5.48
N PHE A 128 14.58 8.47 -6.10
CA PHE A 128 14.67 8.64 -7.55
C PHE A 128 16.12 8.84 -8.02
N ASP A 129 16.44 8.29 -9.20
CA ASP A 129 17.73 8.42 -9.90
C ASP A 129 19.00 8.21 -9.02
N GLY A 130 19.00 7.15 -8.20
CA GLY A 130 20.07 6.81 -7.27
C GLY A 130 19.97 7.51 -5.90
N GLY A 131 18.92 8.30 -5.68
CA GLY A 131 18.61 8.97 -4.42
C GLY A 131 17.94 8.05 -3.40
N THR A 132 18.08 8.41 -2.13
CA THR A 132 17.38 7.76 -1.01
C THR A 132 16.27 8.65 -0.49
N GLY A 133 15.04 8.15 -0.46
CA GLY A 133 13.86 8.87 0.00
C GLY A 133 13.07 8.10 1.07
N ALA A 134 12.50 8.83 2.01
CA ALA A 134 11.59 8.28 3.01
C ALA A 134 10.39 9.22 3.25
N ILE A 135 9.18 8.66 3.28
CA ILE A 135 7.99 9.30 3.84
C ILE A 135 7.53 8.47 5.03
N THR A 136 7.42 9.08 6.21
CA THR A 136 6.98 8.40 7.43
C THR A 136 5.76 9.10 8.01
N LEU A 137 4.69 8.34 8.22
CA LEU A 137 3.54 8.73 9.01
C LEU A 137 3.62 7.99 10.34
N ASP A 138 3.74 8.69 11.47
CA ASP A 138 3.81 8.05 12.79
C ASP A 138 2.84 8.70 13.78
N GLY A 139 1.79 7.95 14.10
CA GLY A 139 0.77 8.37 15.06
C GLY A 139 1.10 8.03 16.51
N SER A 140 2.34 7.66 16.84
CA SER A 140 2.73 7.26 18.20
C SER A 140 2.42 8.32 19.27
N ALA A 141 2.47 9.61 18.90
CA ALA A 141 2.12 10.73 19.77
C ALA A 141 0.65 11.19 19.65
N ALA A 142 -0.17 10.52 18.83
CA ALA A 142 -1.57 10.88 18.64
C ALA A 142 -2.38 10.51 19.90
N ALA A 143 -2.87 11.53 20.62
CA ALA A 143 -3.70 11.32 21.81
C ALA A 143 -5.17 11.08 21.48
N THR A 144 -5.63 11.64 20.36
CA THR A 144 -7.00 11.53 19.88
C THR A 144 -7.03 11.18 18.40
N ARG A 145 -8.21 10.79 17.90
CA ARG A 145 -8.42 10.53 16.47
C ARG A 145 -8.07 11.73 15.58
N ASN A 146 -8.24 12.95 16.06
CA ASN A 146 -7.94 14.17 15.28
C ASN A 146 -6.42 14.37 15.12
N ASP A 147 -5.65 13.82 16.05
CA ASP A 147 -4.19 13.86 16.05
C ASP A 147 -3.58 12.74 15.21
N VAL A 148 -4.37 11.98 14.45
CA VAL A 148 -3.84 10.93 13.56
C VAL A 148 -3.12 11.58 12.37
N PRO A 149 -1.85 11.21 12.07
CA PRO A 149 -1.19 11.70 10.87
C PRO A 149 -1.82 11.14 9.61
N MET A 150 -1.97 11.98 8.59
CA MET A 150 -2.59 11.58 7.33
C MET A 150 -1.84 12.10 6.11
N ALA A 151 -1.83 11.29 5.04
CA ALA A 151 -1.35 11.71 3.73
C ALA A 151 -2.31 11.32 2.61
N PHE A 152 -2.42 12.21 1.62
CA PHE A 152 -3.16 12.00 0.39
C PHE A 152 -2.24 12.13 -0.81
N PHE A 153 -2.25 11.11 -1.65
CA PHE A 153 -1.51 11.07 -2.91
C PHE A 153 -2.52 10.93 -4.03
N GLY A 154 -3.05 12.05 -4.52
CA GLY A 154 -4.15 12.07 -5.48
C GLY A 154 -3.76 11.61 -6.88
N GLN A 155 -2.50 11.26 -7.08
CA GLN A 155 -1.94 10.83 -8.36
C GLN A 155 -1.28 9.44 -8.26
N GLY A 156 -1.29 8.83 -7.07
CA GLY A 156 -0.57 7.60 -6.76
C GLY A 156 0.86 7.85 -6.29
N LEU A 157 1.58 6.74 -6.06
CA LEU A 157 2.94 6.75 -5.52
C LEU A 157 3.91 6.01 -6.45
N VAL A 158 5.16 6.45 -6.46
CA VAL A 158 6.28 5.73 -7.08
C VAL A 158 7.43 5.67 -6.09
N ILE A 159 7.83 4.46 -5.70
CA ILE A 159 8.74 4.25 -4.57
C ILE A 159 9.91 3.40 -5.05
N GLY A 160 11.12 3.94 -4.99
CA GLY A 160 12.34 3.29 -5.46
C GLY A 160 12.34 3.15 -6.98
N ASN A 161 12.54 4.27 -7.69
CA ASN A 161 12.57 4.32 -9.15
C ASN A 161 13.96 4.71 -9.67
N GLY A 162 14.55 3.84 -10.47
CA GLY A 162 15.87 4.04 -11.08
C GLY A 162 16.98 3.26 -10.38
N GLN A 163 18.08 3.07 -11.08
CA GLN A 163 19.18 2.24 -10.61
C GLN A 163 19.76 2.77 -9.28
N ASN A 164 19.90 1.88 -8.29
CA ASN A 164 20.38 2.19 -6.95
C ASN A 164 19.50 3.17 -6.15
N SER A 165 18.33 3.55 -6.65
CA SER A 165 17.36 4.35 -5.89
C SER A 165 16.79 3.52 -4.75
N VAL A 166 16.62 4.14 -3.58
CA VAL A 166 16.00 3.51 -2.41
C VAL A 166 14.85 4.37 -1.93
N GLY A 167 13.63 3.86 -2.03
CA GLY A 167 12.42 4.53 -1.57
C GLY A 167 11.76 3.78 -0.44
N SER A 168 11.25 4.51 0.56
CA SER A 168 10.46 3.91 1.64
C SER A 168 9.25 4.76 2.03
N VAL A 169 8.11 4.10 2.24
CA VAL A 169 6.91 4.71 2.85
C VAL A 169 6.51 3.91 4.07
N ASN A 170 6.48 4.56 5.24
CA ASN A 170 6.16 3.92 6.52
C ASN A 170 4.86 4.52 7.08
N ILE A 171 3.89 3.66 7.37
CA ILE A 171 2.58 4.01 7.92
C ILE A 171 2.47 3.32 9.26
N LEU A 172 2.75 4.07 10.33
CA LEU A 172 3.04 3.56 11.66
C LEU A 172 2.05 4.10 12.69
N SER A 173 1.80 3.29 13.72
CA SER A 173 1.14 3.71 14.96
C SER A 173 -0.19 4.47 14.76
N GLY A 174 -1.05 4.01 13.86
CA GLY A 174 -2.34 4.65 13.58
C GLY A 174 -2.36 5.62 12.40
N GLY A 175 -1.22 5.84 11.73
CA GLY A 175 -1.13 6.70 10.55
C GLY A 175 -2.00 6.24 9.39
N LYS A 176 -2.44 7.17 8.54
CA LYS A 176 -3.36 6.87 7.44
C LYS A 176 -2.92 7.44 6.11
N VAL A 177 -2.95 6.61 5.07
CA VAL A 177 -2.64 7.02 3.70
C VAL A 177 -3.80 6.70 2.78
N HIS A 178 -4.10 7.62 1.87
CA HIS A 178 -4.95 7.36 0.72
C HIS A 178 -4.17 7.68 -0.55
N SER A 179 -4.12 6.72 -1.46
CA SER A 179 -3.61 6.92 -2.81
C SER A 179 -4.71 6.55 -3.80
N TYR A 180 -4.92 7.42 -4.78
CA TYR A 180 -5.87 7.23 -5.86
C TYR A 180 -5.35 7.91 -7.11
N THR A 181 -6.00 7.70 -8.24
CA THR A 181 -5.70 8.47 -9.46
C THR A 181 -6.77 9.52 -9.68
N ASP A 182 -6.35 10.77 -9.87
CA ASP A 182 -7.27 11.86 -10.14
C ASP A 182 -8.04 11.68 -11.47
N TYR A 183 -9.26 12.20 -11.51
CA TYR A 183 -10.13 12.26 -12.66
C TYR A 183 -9.46 12.86 -13.92
N GLN A 184 -8.66 13.92 -13.81
CA GLN A 184 -8.04 14.51 -15.00
C GLN A 184 -7.11 13.52 -15.69
N ILE A 185 -6.20 12.95 -14.90
CA ILE A 185 -5.21 11.99 -15.41
C ILE A 185 -5.93 10.75 -15.92
N GLY A 186 -6.83 10.23 -15.10
CA GLY A 186 -7.47 8.96 -15.32
C GLY A 186 -8.68 8.98 -16.23
N VAL A 187 -9.27 10.12 -16.61
CA VAL A 187 -10.44 10.22 -17.51
C VAL A 187 -10.22 11.18 -18.67
N ILE A 188 -9.73 12.40 -18.41
CA ILE A 188 -9.52 13.40 -19.47
C ILE A 188 -8.33 13.02 -20.36
N TYR A 189 -7.27 12.44 -19.78
CA TYR A 189 -6.01 12.13 -20.47
C TYR A 189 -5.76 10.62 -20.69
N GLN A 190 -6.80 9.78 -20.61
CA GLN A 190 -6.70 8.32 -20.80
C GLN A 190 -6.02 7.89 -22.10
N ASN A 191 -6.14 8.66 -23.18
CA ASN A 191 -5.57 8.31 -24.48
C ASN A 191 -4.04 8.49 -24.55
N TYR A 192 -3.41 9.06 -23.52
CA TYR A 192 -1.98 9.38 -23.53
C TYR A 192 -1.13 8.36 -22.77
N VAL A 193 -1.74 7.51 -21.95
CA VAL A 193 -1.03 6.62 -21.03
C VAL A 193 -1.81 5.32 -20.81
N ASP A 194 -1.08 4.21 -20.76
CA ASP A 194 -1.67 2.93 -20.40
C ASP A 194 -2.15 2.97 -18.95
N ARG A 195 -3.27 2.30 -18.67
CA ARG A 195 -3.88 2.28 -17.33
C ARG A 195 -2.90 1.79 -16.26
N SER A 196 -2.06 0.81 -16.58
CA SER A 196 -1.04 0.28 -15.67
C SER A 196 0.03 1.30 -15.28
N ALA A 197 0.29 2.30 -16.13
CA ALA A 197 1.21 3.39 -15.81
C ALA A 197 0.66 4.33 -14.73
N LEU A 198 -0.64 4.26 -14.42
CA LEU A 198 -1.29 5.03 -13.35
C LEU A 198 -1.25 4.33 -11.99
N ASP A 199 -0.89 3.05 -11.94
CA ASP A 199 -0.82 2.29 -10.70
C ASP A 199 0.25 2.85 -9.75
N THR A 200 0.04 2.63 -8.45
CA THR A 200 1.15 2.80 -7.49
C THR A 200 2.19 1.73 -7.75
N ASN A 201 3.46 2.15 -7.85
CA ASN A 201 4.58 1.28 -8.18
C ASN A 201 5.64 1.30 -7.08
N VAL A 202 6.09 0.11 -6.67
CA VAL A 202 7.10 -0.08 -5.63
C VAL A 202 8.23 -0.92 -6.20
N GLY A 203 9.44 -0.36 -6.26
CA GLY A 203 10.62 -1.02 -6.81
C GLY A 203 10.56 -1.19 -8.32
N ILE A 204 11.00 -0.17 -9.06
CA ILE A 204 11.01 -0.16 -10.53
C ILE A 204 12.34 0.37 -11.09
N ASN A 205 12.65 0.01 -12.33
CA ASN A 205 13.82 0.42 -13.10
C ASN A 205 15.15 0.19 -12.35
N GLY A 206 15.33 -0.98 -11.74
CA GLY A 206 16.52 -1.29 -10.92
C GLY A 206 16.52 -0.68 -9.51
N GLY A 207 15.46 0.03 -9.13
CA GLY A 207 15.28 0.62 -7.81
C GLY A 207 14.76 -0.38 -6.77
N THR A 208 14.99 -0.04 -5.50
CA THR A 208 14.47 -0.76 -4.33
C THR A 208 13.42 0.09 -3.64
N GLY A 209 12.19 -0.41 -3.59
CA GLY A 209 11.08 0.26 -2.93
C GLY A 209 10.52 -0.57 -1.77
N SER A 210 10.13 0.08 -0.68
CA SER A 210 9.44 -0.57 0.42
C SER A 210 8.25 0.23 0.94
N ILE A 211 7.19 -0.48 1.32
CA ILE A 211 6.08 0.06 2.08
C ILE A 211 5.91 -0.77 3.33
N THR A 212 5.83 -0.12 4.50
CA THR A 212 5.48 -0.78 5.76
C THR A 212 4.20 -0.18 6.31
N VAL A 213 3.19 -1.01 6.55
CA VAL A 213 1.97 -0.64 7.28
C VAL A 213 1.93 -1.43 8.57
N SER A 214 2.22 -0.77 9.69
CA SER A 214 2.37 -1.43 10.98
C SER A 214 1.72 -0.68 12.13
N GLY A 215 1.10 -1.43 13.03
CA GLY A 215 0.44 -0.92 14.22
C GLY A 215 -1.07 -0.82 14.06
N THR A 216 -1.78 -0.97 15.18
CA THR A 216 -3.24 -0.86 15.25
C THR A 216 -3.71 0.48 14.66
N ASN A 217 -4.75 0.42 13.82
CA ASN A 217 -5.33 1.56 13.09
C ASN A 217 -4.42 2.21 12.04
N SER A 218 -3.24 1.67 11.77
CA SER A 218 -2.44 2.07 10.61
C SER A 218 -3.10 1.53 9.35
N VAL A 219 -3.54 2.41 8.45
CA VAL A 219 -4.31 1.99 7.27
C VAL A 219 -3.80 2.67 6.02
N TRP A 220 -3.65 1.87 4.96
CA TRP A 220 -3.47 2.36 3.61
C TRP A 220 -4.64 1.97 2.71
N TYR A 221 -5.26 2.98 2.10
CA TYR A 221 -6.25 2.81 1.05
C TYR A 221 -5.62 3.09 -0.31
N GLN A 222 -5.54 2.07 -1.15
CA GLN A 222 -5.24 2.22 -2.56
C GLN A 222 -6.54 2.12 -3.36
N SER A 223 -6.81 3.13 -4.18
CA SER A 223 -8.00 3.22 -5.00
C SER A 223 -7.70 3.44 -6.47
N GLY A 224 -8.71 3.22 -7.30
CA GLY A 224 -8.64 3.48 -8.73
C GLY A 224 -8.71 4.97 -9.08
N ILE A 225 -9.17 5.23 -10.29
CA ILE A 225 -9.41 6.54 -10.87
C ILE A 225 -10.72 7.09 -10.31
N LEU A 226 -10.71 8.32 -9.79
CA LEU A 226 -11.92 9.01 -9.38
C LEU A 226 -12.79 9.39 -10.59
N GLN A 227 -14.12 9.22 -10.48
CA GLN A 227 -15.07 9.60 -11.53
C GLN A 227 -15.18 11.10 -11.77
N ASP A 228 -14.79 11.90 -10.77
CA ASP A 228 -14.83 13.35 -10.79
C ASP A 228 -13.84 13.89 -9.74
N TYR A 229 -13.54 15.18 -9.83
CA TYR A 229 -12.73 15.88 -8.83
C TYR A 229 -13.35 15.74 -7.45
N LEU A 230 -12.48 15.60 -6.45
CA LEU A 230 -12.83 15.97 -5.08
C LEU A 230 -13.04 17.48 -5.06
N SER A 231 -14.32 17.87 -5.10
CA SER A 231 -14.77 19.26 -5.18
C SER A 231 -16.01 19.44 -4.32
N PRO A 232 -16.19 20.58 -3.63
CA PRO A 232 -17.39 20.85 -2.84
C PRO A 232 -18.65 20.93 -3.70
N TRP A 233 -18.49 21.07 -5.02
CA TRP A 233 -19.57 21.07 -5.99
C TRP A 233 -20.02 19.64 -6.38
N ASN A 234 -19.25 18.62 -5.96
CA ASN A 234 -19.48 17.21 -6.22
C ASN A 234 -19.73 16.49 -4.88
N ASN A 235 -20.99 16.44 -4.44
CA ASN A 235 -21.36 15.91 -3.12
C ASN A 235 -20.89 14.46 -2.88
N SER A 236 -20.63 13.69 -3.94
CA SER A 236 -20.05 12.35 -3.86
C SER A 236 -19.26 12.03 -5.13
N THR A 237 -18.03 11.51 -4.97
CA THR A 237 -17.22 10.97 -6.06
C THR A 237 -16.79 9.54 -5.73
N THR A 238 -17.08 8.61 -6.64
CA THR A 238 -16.67 7.21 -6.54
C THR A 238 -15.60 6.93 -7.58
N SER A 239 -14.71 5.97 -7.31
CA SER A 239 -13.76 5.54 -8.32
C SER A 239 -14.45 4.76 -9.45
N THR A 240 -14.12 5.08 -10.71
CA THR A 240 -14.70 4.43 -11.90
C THR A 240 -14.18 3.02 -12.12
N ASP A 241 -13.03 2.69 -11.53
CA ASP A 241 -12.39 1.39 -11.62
C ASP A 241 -11.77 0.99 -10.28
N THR A 242 -11.22 -0.22 -10.25
CA THR A 242 -10.59 -0.77 -9.06
C THR A 242 -9.14 -0.31 -8.97
N GLY A 243 -8.66 -0.09 -7.73
CA GLY A 243 -7.25 0.19 -7.49
C GLY A 243 -6.36 -1.01 -7.80
N ALA A 244 -5.14 -0.74 -8.24
CA ALA A 244 -4.08 -1.74 -8.34
C ALA A 244 -2.79 -1.22 -7.70
N LEU A 245 -2.04 -2.15 -7.11
CA LEU A 245 -0.75 -1.90 -6.49
C LEU A 245 0.27 -2.87 -7.08
N ARG A 246 1.36 -2.34 -7.65
CA ARG A 246 2.45 -3.13 -8.22
C ARG A 246 3.68 -3.10 -7.32
N VAL A 247 4.09 -4.27 -6.85
CA VAL A 247 5.28 -4.47 -6.02
C VAL A 247 6.30 -5.31 -6.79
N GLY A 248 7.48 -4.75 -7.03
CA GLY A 248 8.47 -5.31 -7.94
C GLY A 248 8.03 -5.22 -9.39
N GLY A 249 7.52 -4.06 -9.82
CA GLY A 249 6.84 -3.90 -11.11
C GLY A 249 7.73 -4.13 -12.33
N GLN A 250 8.79 -3.34 -12.49
CA GLN A 250 9.60 -3.28 -13.72
C GLN A 250 11.08 -3.41 -13.40
N SER A 251 11.68 -4.61 -13.50
CA SER A 251 13.13 -4.83 -13.28
C SER A 251 13.71 -4.30 -11.94
N GLY A 252 12.86 -4.08 -10.95
CA GLY A 252 13.21 -3.58 -9.62
C GLY A 252 12.82 -4.53 -8.50
N THR A 253 13.13 -4.16 -7.26
CA THR A 253 12.78 -4.93 -6.06
C THR A 253 11.81 -4.15 -5.18
N GLY A 254 10.61 -4.70 -4.99
CA GLY A 254 9.58 -4.12 -4.14
C GLY A 254 9.24 -5.01 -2.95
N GLU A 255 8.98 -4.39 -1.80
CA GLU A 255 8.41 -5.07 -0.64
C GLU A 255 7.22 -4.30 -0.07
N LEU A 256 6.12 -5.01 0.18
CA LEU A 256 5.01 -4.54 1.00
C LEU A 256 4.97 -5.37 2.29
N THR A 257 5.18 -4.72 3.44
CA THR A 257 5.06 -5.34 4.77
C THR A 257 3.79 -4.86 5.46
N ILE A 258 2.96 -5.79 5.93
CA ILE A 258 1.76 -5.51 6.72
C ILE A 258 1.87 -6.25 8.06
N ALA A 259 2.04 -5.51 9.14
CA ALA A 259 2.42 -6.05 10.45
C ALA A 259 1.59 -5.43 11.58
N ASP A 260 1.61 -6.06 12.76
CA ASP A 260 1.08 -5.53 14.01
C ASP A 260 -0.32 -4.94 13.91
N ASN A 261 -1.22 -5.66 13.22
CA ASN A 261 -2.60 -5.25 12.93
C ASN A 261 -2.78 -4.02 12.03
N GLY A 262 -1.75 -3.65 11.26
CA GLY A 262 -1.89 -2.71 10.15
C GLY A 262 -2.76 -3.28 9.03
N GLU A 263 -3.38 -2.39 8.25
CA GLU A 263 -4.29 -2.77 7.17
C GLU A 263 -3.92 -2.12 5.83
N VAL A 264 -3.99 -2.91 4.75
CA VAL A 264 -3.93 -2.41 3.37
C VAL A 264 -5.22 -2.80 2.68
N ARG A 265 -5.92 -1.82 2.11
CA ARG A 265 -7.17 -1.99 1.39
C ARG A 265 -7.00 -1.54 -0.06
N ILE A 266 -7.26 -2.43 -1.00
CA ILE A 266 -7.10 -2.16 -2.44
C ILE A 266 -8.45 -2.37 -3.14
N GLY A 267 -8.93 -1.35 -3.85
CA GLY A 267 -10.20 -1.44 -4.57
C GLY A 267 -10.84 -0.11 -4.93
N THR A 268 -12.16 0.00 -4.84
CA THR A 268 -12.91 1.22 -5.18
C THR A 268 -13.18 2.05 -3.93
N ALA A 269 -13.07 3.37 -4.04
CA ALA A 269 -13.41 4.29 -2.96
C ALA A 269 -14.57 5.19 -3.34
N THR A 270 -15.39 5.54 -2.36
CA THR A 270 -16.34 6.65 -2.44
C THR A 270 -15.97 7.70 -1.42
N PHE A 271 -15.85 8.93 -1.90
CA PHE A 271 -15.64 10.11 -1.09
C PHE A 271 -16.87 11.01 -1.16
N LEU A 272 -17.39 11.44 -0.01
CA LEU A 272 -18.32 12.57 0.02
C LEU A 272 -17.56 13.88 0.01
N ALA A 273 -18.20 14.96 -0.43
CA ALA A 273 -17.74 16.32 -0.24
C ALA A 273 -18.83 17.12 0.48
N GLU A 274 -18.47 17.73 1.60
CA GLU A 274 -19.36 18.56 2.41
C GLU A 274 -18.75 19.96 2.56
N THR A 275 -19.62 20.95 2.75
CA THR A 275 -19.20 22.31 3.14
C THR A 275 -19.68 22.54 4.56
N ASP A 276 -18.77 22.86 5.48
CA ASP A 276 -19.14 23.33 6.82
C ASP A 276 -19.28 24.85 6.80
N ASP A 277 -20.51 25.32 6.98
CA ASP A 277 -20.90 26.73 7.09
C ASP A 277 -21.26 27.05 8.56
N SER A 278 -20.34 26.78 9.47
CA SER A 278 -20.51 26.96 10.92
C SER A 278 -20.53 28.43 11.37
N GLY A 279 -21.18 29.31 10.61
CA GLY A 279 -21.67 30.63 11.05
C GLY A 279 -20.62 31.70 11.34
N GLY A 280 -19.34 31.42 11.09
CA GLY A 280 -18.21 32.32 11.34
C GLY A 280 -17.61 33.01 10.11
N GLY A 281 -18.14 32.76 8.91
CA GLY A 281 -17.63 33.31 7.65
C GLY A 281 -16.35 32.64 7.13
N VAL A 282 -15.96 31.48 7.67
CA VAL A 282 -14.87 30.66 7.14
C VAL A 282 -15.48 29.46 6.41
N TYR A 283 -15.36 29.44 5.08
CA TYR A 283 -15.75 28.29 4.27
C TYR A 283 -14.76 27.14 4.48
N LYS A 284 -15.22 26.03 5.07
CA LYS A 284 -14.45 24.78 5.14
C LYS A 284 -15.04 23.76 4.18
N GLN A 285 -14.23 23.12 3.36
CA GLN A 285 -14.67 21.95 2.60
C GLN A 285 -14.14 20.69 3.27
N LEU A 286 -14.90 19.61 3.15
CA LEU A 286 -14.74 18.38 3.90
C LEU A 286 -15.07 17.20 2.98
N TYR A 287 -14.10 16.67 2.28
CA TYR A 287 -14.20 15.33 1.76
C TYR A 287 -14.12 14.29 2.85
N SER A 288 -14.80 13.17 2.66
CA SER A 288 -14.63 12.05 3.55
C SER A 288 -14.68 10.74 2.82
N LEU A 289 -13.71 9.85 3.07
CA LEU A 289 -13.88 8.45 2.67
C LEU A 289 -15.12 7.93 3.39
N VAL A 290 -16.11 7.47 2.63
CA VAL A 290 -17.37 6.91 3.14
C VAL A 290 -17.58 5.47 2.74
N ASP A 291 -16.83 4.98 1.76
CA ASP A 291 -16.79 3.57 1.43
C ASP A 291 -15.45 3.22 0.78
N HIS A 292 -14.93 2.05 1.10
CA HIS A 292 -13.82 1.44 0.37
C HIS A 292 -14.09 -0.05 0.23
N VAL A 293 -14.49 -0.43 -0.99
CA VAL A 293 -14.77 -1.83 -1.33
C VAL A 293 -13.46 -2.45 -1.80
N SER A 294 -13.01 -3.49 -1.11
CA SER A 294 -11.75 -4.19 -1.39
C SER A 294 -11.84 -5.12 -2.60
N ASN A 295 -12.20 -4.56 -3.76
CA ASN A 295 -12.36 -5.26 -5.04
C ASN A 295 -11.14 -5.09 -5.99
N GLY A 296 -10.00 -4.60 -5.48
CA GLY A 296 -8.80 -4.33 -6.27
C GLY A 296 -7.76 -5.44 -6.23
N THR A 297 -6.61 -5.17 -6.85
CA THR A 297 -5.58 -6.18 -7.10
C THR A 297 -4.21 -5.75 -6.56
N LEU A 298 -3.55 -6.64 -5.82
CA LEU A 298 -2.12 -6.57 -5.55
C LEU A 298 -1.37 -7.40 -6.60
N ILE A 299 -0.38 -6.82 -7.25
CA ILE A 299 0.44 -7.47 -8.28
C ILE A 299 1.88 -7.59 -7.77
N LEU A 300 2.41 -8.81 -7.72
CA LEU A 300 3.76 -9.13 -7.24
C LEU A 300 4.63 -9.58 -8.41
N GLY A 301 5.78 -8.92 -8.61
CA GLY A 301 6.68 -9.23 -9.73
C GLY A 301 6.03 -8.93 -11.08
N GLY A 302 5.41 -7.75 -11.21
CA GLY A 302 4.42 -7.44 -12.24
C GLY A 302 4.87 -7.53 -13.70
N GLU A 303 6.18 -7.58 -13.98
CA GLU A 303 6.76 -7.75 -15.31
C GLU A 303 8.05 -8.58 -15.26
N THR A 304 8.56 -8.98 -16.44
CA THR A 304 9.79 -9.74 -16.58
C THR A 304 10.94 -9.13 -15.78
N THR A 305 11.57 -9.95 -14.93
CA THR A 305 12.69 -9.59 -14.02
C THR A 305 12.35 -8.74 -12.79
N GLY A 306 11.09 -8.34 -12.60
CA GLY A 306 10.65 -7.67 -11.37
C GLY A 306 10.58 -8.62 -10.18
N ASN A 307 10.99 -8.17 -8.98
CA ASN A 307 10.98 -8.96 -7.74
C ASN A 307 10.02 -8.34 -6.73
N GLY A 308 8.88 -8.95 -6.48
CA GLY A 308 7.84 -8.44 -5.58
C GLY A 308 7.61 -9.33 -4.37
N THR A 309 7.66 -8.74 -3.17
CA THR A 309 7.34 -9.46 -1.91
C THR A 309 6.18 -8.81 -1.17
N LEU A 310 5.20 -9.62 -0.78
CA LEU A 310 4.24 -9.31 0.27
C LEU A 310 4.66 -10.03 1.56
N SER A 311 5.01 -9.29 2.60
CA SER A 311 5.33 -9.82 3.93
C SER A 311 4.14 -9.57 4.88
N ILE A 312 3.55 -10.63 5.42
CA ILE A 312 2.56 -10.54 6.50
C ILE A 312 3.23 -10.88 7.83
N GLY A 313 3.25 -9.91 8.74
CA GLY A 313 4.08 -9.95 9.94
C GLY A 313 5.45 -9.34 9.67
N GLY A 314 6.53 -10.03 10.07
CA GLY A 314 7.89 -9.52 9.95
C GLY A 314 8.34 -9.43 8.49
N SER A 315 9.07 -8.36 8.15
CA SER A 315 9.70 -8.18 6.84
C SER A 315 10.71 -9.30 6.52
N VAL A 316 11.19 -9.33 5.27
CA VAL A 316 12.21 -10.29 4.86
C VAL A 316 13.47 -10.17 5.74
N GLY A 317 13.89 -11.29 6.34
CA GLY A 317 15.01 -11.34 7.30
C GLY A 317 14.70 -10.81 8.70
N GLY A 318 13.52 -10.22 8.92
CA GLY A 318 13.04 -9.76 10.21
C GLY A 318 12.51 -10.88 11.11
N ALA A 319 12.38 -10.58 12.41
CA ALA A 319 11.72 -11.47 13.36
C ALA A 319 10.21 -11.55 13.10
N ALA A 320 9.58 -12.67 13.46
CA ALA A 320 8.13 -12.79 13.38
C ALA A 320 7.44 -11.82 14.35
N VAL A 321 6.41 -11.12 13.87
CA VAL A 321 5.57 -10.20 14.66
C VAL A 321 4.08 -10.49 14.45
N ALA A 322 3.17 -9.73 15.07
CA ALA A 322 1.75 -9.97 14.85
C ALA A 322 1.39 -9.73 13.36
N PRO A 323 0.50 -10.53 12.76
CA PRO A 323 0.15 -10.34 11.37
C PRO A 323 -0.64 -9.04 11.17
N GLY A 324 -0.43 -8.39 10.03
CA GLY A 324 -1.36 -7.39 9.51
C GLY A 324 -2.44 -8.02 8.63
N ARG A 325 -3.18 -7.17 7.91
CA ARG A 325 -4.30 -7.58 7.04
C ARG A 325 -4.20 -6.93 5.67
N LEU A 326 -4.13 -7.77 4.63
CA LEU A 326 -4.45 -7.36 3.26
C LEU A 326 -5.94 -7.56 3.01
N MET A 327 -6.61 -6.56 2.44
CA MET A 327 -7.97 -6.62 1.95
C MET A 327 -7.99 -6.23 0.47
N ALA A 328 -8.15 -7.22 -0.38
CA ALA A 328 -8.17 -7.09 -1.83
C ALA A 328 -8.99 -8.23 -2.45
N GLN A 329 -9.42 -8.08 -3.70
CA GLN A 329 -10.07 -9.15 -4.46
C GLN A 329 -9.06 -10.22 -4.84
N THR A 330 -7.85 -9.79 -5.22
CA THR A 330 -6.88 -10.65 -5.87
C THR A 330 -5.45 -10.28 -5.50
N VAL A 331 -4.62 -11.30 -5.30
CA VAL A 331 -3.17 -11.21 -5.39
C VAL A 331 -2.73 -11.95 -6.64
N GLU A 332 -2.08 -11.24 -7.55
CA GLU A 332 -1.62 -11.75 -8.83
C GLU A 332 -0.10 -11.78 -8.87
N PHE A 333 0.47 -12.92 -9.26
CA PHE A 333 1.87 -13.04 -9.61
C PHE A 333 2.05 -12.70 -11.09
N GLY A 334 2.83 -11.65 -11.38
CA GLY A 334 3.06 -11.17 -12.73
C GLY A 334 3.89 -12.14 -13.56
N GLU A 335 3.65 -12.16 -14.88
CA GLU A 335 4.36 -13.04 -15.79
C GLU A 335 5.86 -12.69 -15.88
N GLY A 336 6.73 -13.68 -15.65
CA GLY A 336 8.18 -13.55 -15.85
C GLY A 336 8.94 -12.80 -14.76
N GLY A 337 8.26 -12.33 -13.70
CA GLY A 337 8.88 -11.80 -12.49
C GLY A 337 9.10 -12.90 -11.43
N THR A 338 9.66 -12.52 -10.27
CA THR A 338 9.60 -13.34 -9.06
C THR A 338 8.65 -12.70 -8.06
N GLY A 339 7.64 -13.45 -7.66
CA GLY A 339 6.67 -13.00 -6.67
C GLY A 339 6.66 -13.91 -5.45
N LEU A 340 6.61 -13.30 -4.26
CA LEU A 340 6.61 -13.98 -2.99
C LEU A 340 5.52 -13.42 -2.07
N ILE A 341 4.66 -14.28 -1.55
CA ILE A 341 3.86 -14.02 -0.35
C ILE A 341 4.56 -14.74 0.81
N ARG A 342 5.02 -13.99 1.81
CA ARG A 342 5.73 -14.52 2.97
C ARG A 342 4.93 -14.29 4.24
N PHE A 343 4.58 -15.37 4.92
CA PHE A 343 3.97 -15.35 6.24
C PHE A 343 5.05 -15.54 7.31
N ASN A 344 5.37 -14.47 8.02
CA ASN A 344 6.37 -14.45 9.08
C ASN A 344 5.75 -13.83 10.33
N HIS A 345 4.77 -14.52 10.91
CA HIS A 345 3.95 -13.96 11.97
C HIS A 345 3.84 -14.86 13.21
N THR A 346 3.34 -14.30 14.31
CA THR A 346 3.21 -14.99 15.61
C THR A 346 1.84 -15.62 15.85
N SER A 347 0.86 -15.42 14.97
CA SER A 347 -0.48 -15.99 15.11
C SER A 347 -0.51 -17.50 14.87
N ASP A 348 -1.34 -18.19 15.66
CA ASP A 348 -1.62 -19.63 15.56
C ASP A 348 -2.90 -19.95 14.75
N ASN A 349 -3.60 -18.94 14.21
CA ASN A 349 -4.88 -19.12 13.54
C ASN A 349 -5.17 -18.02 12.49
N TYR A 350 -4.13 -17.52 11.82
CA TYR A 350 -4.29 -16.43 10.87
C TYR A 350 -4.93 -16.91 9.58
N ILE A 351 -6.17 -16.50 9.32
CA ILE A 351 -6.85 -16.73 8.04
C ILE A 351 -6.44 -15.62 7.08
N PHE A 352 -5.85 -15.97 5.94
CA PHE A 352 -5.37 -14.98 4.96
C PHE A 352 -6.41 -14.66 3.89
N ASP A 353 -7.10 -15.67 3.36
CA ASP A 353 -7.92 -15.58 2.15
C ASP A 353 -9.40 -15.28 2.38
N GLN A 354 -9.78 -15.08 3.64
CA GLN A 354 -11.08 -14.56 4.05
C GLN A 354 -10.88 -13.38 4.98
N PHE A 355 -11.69 -12.36 4.79
CA PHE A 355 -11.72 -11.20 5.65
C PHE A 355 -13.14 -10.65 5.75
N ASP A 356 -13.40 -9.98 6.86
CA ASP A 356 -14.60 -9.17 6.99
C ASP A 356 -14.28 -7.78 6.41
N ALA A 357 -14.92 -7.44 5.28
CA ALA A 357 -14.82 -6.10 4.71
C ALA A 357 -15.68 -5.09 5.50
N GLN A 358 -15.65 -5.16 6.83
CA GLN A 358 -16.30 -4.18 7.70
C GLN A 358 -15.78 -2.79 7.33
N TYR A 359 -16.72 -1.94 6.95
CA TYR A 359 -16.56 -0.49 6.88
C TYR A 359 -17.36 0.12 8.03
N LEU A 360 -16.99 1.34 8.44
CA LEU A 360 -17.54 2.04 9.61
C LEU A 360 -19.08 2.06 9.71
N ASP A 361 -19.83 1.97 8.60
CA ASP A 361 -21.30 2.06 8.60
C ASP A 361 -22.02 1.04 7.68
N GLY A 362 -21.32 0.01 7.19
CA GLY A 362 -21.85 -0.94 6.20
C GLY A 362 -22.00 -2.37 6.73
N PRO A 363 -22.95 -3.18 6.18
CA PRO A 363 -23.00 -4.59 6.53
C PRO A 363 -21.68 -5.27 6.14
N SER A 364 -21.13 -6.05 7.07
CA SER A 364 -20.07 -7.02 6.79
C SER A 364 -20.39 -7.76 5.49
N ARG A 365 -19.48 -7.64 4.53
CA ARG A 365 -19.46 -8.54 3.38
C ARG A 365 -18.33 -9.52 3.67
N PRO A 366 -18.62 -10.81 3.95
CA PRO A 366 -17.56 -11.80 3.91
C PRO A 366 -16.96 -11.73 2.52
N SER A 367 -15.69 -11.34 2.47
CA SER A 367 -14.94 -11.16 1.24
C SER A 367 -13.82 -12.17 1.19
N THR A 368 -13.58 -12.67 -0.01
CA THR A 368 -12.57 -13.67 -0.29
C THR A 368 -11.47 -13.06 -1.13
N LEU A 369 -10.25 -13.56 -0.93
CA LEU A 369 -9.08 -13.17 -1.69
C LEU A 369 -8.67 -14.34 -2.59
N ALA A 370 -8.64 -14.10 -3.90
CA ALA A 370 -8.12 -15.03 -4.88
C ALA A 370 -6.61 -14.85 -5.05
N ILE A 371 -5.89 -15.95 -5.21
CA ILE A 371 -4.46 -15.97 -5.53
C ILE A 371 -4.30 -16.53 -6.96
N VAL A 372 -3.56 -15.81 -7.80
CA VAL A 372 -3.46 -16.10 -9.24
C VAL A 372 -1.99 -16.10 -9.68
N GLY A 373 -1.61 -17.06 -10.52
CA GLY A 373 -0.28 -17.14 -11.13
C GLY A 373 0.69 -18.10 -10.43
N ASP A 374 1.97 -18.02 -10.77
CA ASP A 374 2.98 -19.04 -10.49
C ASP A 374 4.08 -18.64 -9.48
N GLY A 375 3.80 -17.69 -8.60
CA GLY A 375 4.72 -17.25 -7.55
C GLY A 375 4.91 -18.24 -6.38
N THR A 376 5.55 -17.77 -5.31
CA THR A 376 5.79 -18.55 -4.09
C THR A 376 4.94 -18.07 -2.93
N ILE A 377 4.34 -19.00 -2.19
CA ILE A 377 3.71 -18.77 -0.90
C ILE A 377 4.55 -19.45 0.17
N GLU A 378 5.25 -18.69 1.00
CA GLU A 378 6.12 -19.21 2.06
C GLU A 378 5.49 -19.04 3.45
N ALA A 379 5.44 -20.14 4.21
CA ALA A 379 5.16 -20.08 5.65
C ALA A 379 6.48 -20.13 6.43
N ALA A 380 7.00 -18.95 6.79
CA ALA A 380 8.23 -18.79 7.53
C ALA A 380 8.02 -18.85 9.05
N ALA A 381 6.89 -18.39 9.58
CA ALA A 381 6.55 -18.52 10.99
C ALA A 381 5.04 -18.44 11.21
N GLY A 382 4.58 -18.97 12.35
CA GLY A 382 3.16 -19.00 12.72
C GLY A 382 2.36 -20.01 11.91
N ARG A 383 1.04 -20.00 12.10
CA ARG A 383 0.09 -20.80 11.33
C ARG A 383 -0.80 -19.91 10.46
N THR A 384 -0.69 -20.10 9.15
CA THR A 384 -1.55 -19.47 8.16
C THR A 384 -2.58 -20.45 7.62
N ILE A 385 -3.82 -20.00 7.49
CA ILE A 385 -4.97 -20.79 7.03
C ILE A 385 -5.46 -20.23 5.70
N LEU A 386 -5.60 -21.11 4.71
CA LEU A 386 -6.28 -20.85 3.43
C LEU A 386 -7.57 -21.68 3.38
N ASN A 387 -8.71 -21.00 3.51
CA ASN A 387 -10.03 -21.60 3.53
C ASN A 387 -10.68 -21.72 2.14
N GLU A 388 -10.32 -20.84 1.21
CA GLU A 388 -10.91 -20.74 -0.11
C GLU A 388 -10.22 -21.66 -1.12
N ASN A 389 -10.92 -21.95 -2.22
CA ASN A 389 -10.31 -22.64 -3.36
C ASN A 389 -9.42 -21.67 -4.13
N GLN A 390 -8.16 -22.05 -4.34
CA GLN A 390 -7.13 -21.25 -5.01
C GLN A 390 -6.69 -21.94 -6.32
N LEU A 391 -7.66 -22.37 -7.13
CA LEU A 391 -7.43 -23.12 -8.38
C LEU A 391 -6.72 -22.30 -9.49
N SER A 392 -6.64 -20.99 -9.34
CA SER A 392 -5.91 -20.11 -10.24
C SER A 392 -4.44 -19.92 -9.84
N PHE A 393 -4.05 -20.42 -8.67
CA PHE A 393 -2.66 -20.41 -8.23
C PHE A 393 -1.97 -21.69 -8.71
N THR A 394 -0.94 -21.53 -9.53
CA THR A 394 -0.16 -22.62 -10.14
C THR A 394 1.27 -22.69 -9.60
N GLY A 395 1.58 -21.85 -8.62
CA GLY A 395 2.92 -21.67 -8.08
C GLY A 395 3.33 -22.69 -7.01
N THR A 396 4.28 -22.27 -6.18
CA THR A 396 4.88 -23.12 -5.14
C THR A 396 4.38 -22.75 -3.75
N LEU A 397 3.92 -23.74 -2.99
CA LEU A 397 3.74 -23.65 -1.55
C LEU A 397 5.05 -24.08 -0.86
N LEU A 398 5.60 -23.24 -0.01
CA LEU A 398 6.87 -23.44 0.68
C LEU A 398 6.71 -23.33 2.20
N PRO A 399 6.10 -24.33 2.88
CA PRO A 399 6.18 -24.39 4.34
C PRO A 399 7.64 -24.57 4.77
N ASN A 400 8.21 -23.56 5.42
CA ASN A 400 9.63 -23.51 5.77
C ASN A 400 9.88 -23.83 7.24
N THR A 401 9.54 -22.90 8.12
CA THR A 401 9.56 -23.07 9.59
C THR A 401 8.19 -22.81 10.22
N GLY A 402 7.23 -22.32 9.42
CA GLY A 402 5.83 -22.13 9.81
C GLY A 402 4.93 -23.28 9.37
N ILE A 403 3.63 -23.08 9.62
CA ILE A 403 2.55 -24.01 9.30
C ILE A 403 1.66 -23.38 8.23
N LEU A 404 1.42 -24.11 7.14
CA LEU A 404 0.40 -23.78 6.15
C LEU A 404 -0.74 -24.79 6.27
N GLN A 405 -1.90 -24.31 6.71
CA GLN A 405 -3.13 -25.09 6.80
C GLN A 405 -4.02 -24.82 5.58
N ILE A 406 -4.23 -25.83 4.75
CA ILE A 406 -5.07 -25.75 3.55
C ILE A 406 -6.40 -26.46 3.83
N ASN A 407 -7.49 -25.70 3.85
CA ASN A 407 -8.84 -26.24 4.00
C ASN A 407 -9.60 -26.25 2.65
N GLY A 408 -9.24 -25.38 1.71
CA GLY A 408 -9.78 -25.36 0.33
C GLY A 408 -9.03 -26.24 -0.66
N ASP A 409 -9.32 -26.07 -1.96
CA ASP A 409 -8.65 -26.75 -3.07
C ASP A 409 -7.59 -25.86 -3.72
N ILE A 410 -6.32 -26.29 -3.66
CA ILE A 410 -5.15 -25.69 -4.30
C ILE A 410 -4.37 -26.76 -5.10
N SER A 411 -5.10 -27.69 -5.70
CA SER A 411 -4.56 -28.84 -6.45
C SER A 411 -3.69 -28.48 -7.66
N THR A 412 -3.79 -27.25 -8.15
CA THR A 412 -2.99 -26.71 -9.26
C THR A 412 -1.57 -26.30 -8.86
N ALA A 413 -1.31 -26.12 -7.55
CA ALA A 413 0.00 -25.73 -7.03
C ALA A 413 0.90 -26.95 -6.78
N THR A 414 2.18 -26.69 -6.57
CA THR A 414 3.14 -27.68 -6.05
C THR A 414 3.57 -27.31 -4.64
N ALA A 415 3.54 -28.27 -3.71
CA ALA A 415 4.08 -28.10 -2.36
C ALA A 415 5.52 -28.59 -2.29
N ASN A 416 6.41 -27.75 -1.77
CA ASN A 416 7.78 -28.07 -1.40
C ASN A 416 7.95 -27.82 0.10
N ILE A 417 7.79 -28.86 0.91
CA ILE A 417 7.80 -28.76 2.37
C ILE A 417 9.23 -28.93 2.87
N LEU A 418 9.79 -27.90 3.50
CA LEU A 418 11.15 -27.93 4.07
C LEU A 418 11.15 -28.60 5.46
N ALA A 419 12.32 -29.03 5.93
CA ALA A 419 12.46 -29.85 7.14
C ALA A 419 11.85 -29.24 8.43
N GLY A 420 11.76 -27.91 8.53
CA GLY A 420 11.13 -27.21 9.67
C GLY A 420 9.64 -26.94 9.49
N GLY A 421 9.08 -27.24 8.33
CA GLY A 421 7.78 -26.74 7.89
C GLY A 421 6.69 -27.78 8.08
N THR A 422 5.45 -27.30 8.19
CA THR A 422 4.26 -28.16 8.28
C THR A 422 3.24 -27.78 7.22
N LEU A 423 2.78 -28.77 6.46
CA LEU A 423 1.57 -28.69 5.66
C LEU A 423 0.47 -29.51 6.33
N GLU A 424 -0.69 -28.91 6.55
CA GLU A 424 -1.83 -29.57 7.19
C GLU A 424 -3.18 -29.07 6.62
N GLY A 425 -4.29 -29.55 7.19
CA GLY A 425 -5.64 -29.13 6.82
C GLY A 425 -6.44 -30.23 6.10
N THR A 426 -7.70 -29.91 5.78
CA THR A 426 -8.66 -30.86 5.21
C THR A 426 -8.80 -30.76 3.69
N GLY A 427 -8.11 -29.80 3.08
CA GLY A 427 -8.20 -29.44 1.67
C GLY A 427 -7.43 -30.38 0.73
N VAL A 428 -7.33 -29.96 -0.53
CA VAL A 428 -6.58 -30.67 -1.58
C VAL A 428 -5.39 -29.83 -1.99
N VAL A 429 -4.19 -30.42 -2.00
CA VAL A 429 -2.95 -29.81 -2.48
C VAL A 429 -2.44 -30.64 -3.64
N GLY A 430 -1.79 -30.00 -4.62
CA GLY A 430 -1.25 -30.69 -5.78
C GLY A 430 -0.01 -31.52 -5.46
N SER A 431 0.91 -31.61 -6.42
CA SER A 431 2.11 -32.44 -6.25
C SER A 431 2.93 -31.98 -5.04
N THR A 432 3.44 -32.92 -4.24
CA THR A 432 4.11 -32.62 -2.97
C THR A 432 5.49 -33.26 -2.91
N LEU A 433 6.53 -32.43 -2.78
CA LEU A 433 7.86 -32.81 -2.33
C LEU A 433 7.96 -32.54 -0.83
N ASN A 434 8.26 -33.57 -0.04
CA ASN A 434 8.23 -33.46 1.42
C ASN A 434 9.58 -33.80 2.06
N THR A 435 10.14 -32.83 2.78
CA THR A 435 11.24 -33.03 3.74
C THR A 435 10.86 -32.67 5.19
N GLY A 436 9.66 -32.11 5.40
CA GLY A 436 9.12 -31.72 6.71
C GLY A 436 7.92 -32.55 7.14
N THR A 437 6.95 -31.90 7.79
CA THR A 437 5.77 -32.55 8.35
C THR A 437 4.55 -32.38 7.45
N VAL A 438 3.88 -33.50 7.16
CA VAL A 438 2.52 -33.49 6.58
C VAL A 438 1.59 -34.09 7.62
N ALA A 439 0.71 -33.27 8.20
CA ALA A 439 -0.31 -33.73 9.14
C ALA A 439 -1.64 -33.89 8.41
N PRO A 440 -2.23 -35.10 8.33
CA PRO A 440 -3.57 -35.28 7.80
C PRO A 440 -4.55 -34.39 8.56
N GLY A 441 -5.46 -33.73 7.86
CA GLY A 441 -6.53 -32.94 8.46
C GLY A 441 -7.22 -33.76 9.56
N GLN A 442 -7.35 -33.16 10.74
CA GLN A 442 -8.20 -33.73 11.77
C GLN A 442 -9.64 -33.61 11.28
N ASP A 443 -10.27 -34.76 11.03
CA ASP A 443 -11.72 -34.82 10.87
C ASP A 443 -12.37 -34.15 12.10
N ALA A 444 -13.55 -33.55 11.96
CA ALA A 444 -14.28 -32.84 13.02
C ALA A 444 -14.63 -33.69 14.28
N GLY A 445 -14.09 -34.90 14.41
CA GLY A 445 -14.17 -35.79 15.56
C GLY A 445 -12.82 -36.27 16.12
N GLY A 446 -11.69 -35.67 15.74
CA GLY A 446 -10.38 -35.95 16.36
C GLY A 446 -9.78 -37.32 16.01
N GLN A 447 -10.18 -37.94 14.88
CA GLN A 447 -9.50 -39.11 14.34
C GLN A 447 -8.76 -38.74 13.06
N SER A 448 -7.49 -39.14 13.00
CA SER A 448 -6.63 -38.97 11.83
C SER A 448 -7.22 -39.73 10.63
N GLY A 449 -7.74 -39.00 9.65
CA GLY A 449 -8.31 -39.55 8.43
C GLY A 449 -7.23 -40.24 7.59
N ALA A 450 -7.06 -41.55 7.78
CA ALA A 450 -6.29 -42.40 6.88
C ALA A 450 -7.01 -42.52 5.52
N ARG A 451 -6.82 -41.55 4.62
CA ARG A 451 -7.18 -41.71 3.20
C ARG A 451 -6.02 -42.37 2.45
N LYS A 452 -6.36 -43.49 1.79
CA LYS A 452 -5.47 -44.38 1.03
C LYS A 452 -4.62 -43.63 0.00
N PHE A 453 -3.30 -43.65 0.20
CA PHE A 453 -2.34 -43.41 -0.87
C PHE A 453 -2.39 -44.59 -1.86
N TYR A 454 -2.91 -44.39 -3.07
CA TYR A 454 -2.67 -45.32 -4.17
C TYR A 454 -1.24 -45.07 -4.68
N ARG A 455 -0.27 -45.87 -4.21
CA ARG A 455 1.01 -46.03 -4.91
C ARG A 455 0.77 -46.86 -6.16
N TYR A 456 0.88 -46.25 -7.34
CA TYR A 456 1.10 -47.00 -8.58
C TYR A 456 2.53 -47.55 -8.54
N PHE A 457 2.68 -48.86 -8.30
CA PHE A 457 3.88 -49.60 -8.68
C PHE A 457 3.62 -50.21 -10.06
N ASP A 458 4.23 -49.65 -11.12
CA ASP A 458 4.38 -50.33 -12.40
C ASP A 458 5.64 -51.22 -12.31
N HIS A 459 5.44 -52.53 -12.20
CA HIS A 459 6.41 -53.52 -12.64
C HIS A 459 5.72 -54.54 -13.53
N ARG A 460 5.85 -54.31 -14.84
CA ARG A 460 5.69 -55.34 -15.86
C ARG A 460 6.67 -56.49 -15.64
N ARG A 461 6.18 -57.67 -16.02
CA ARG A 461 6.70 -59.04 -15.86
C ARG A 461 8.13 -59.26 -16.31
#